data_AF-A0A9D6N1E9-F1
#
_entry.id   AF-A0A9D6N1E9-F1
#
_cell.length_a   1.000
_cell.length_b   1.000
_cell.length_c   1.000
_cell.angle_alpha   90.00
_cell.angle_beta   90.00
_cell.angle_gamma   90.00
#
_symmetry.space_group_name_H-M   'P 1'
#
loop_
_entity.id
_entity.type
_entity.pdbx_description
1 polymer ?
#
loop_
_entity_poly.entity_id
_entity_poly.type
_entity_poly.pdbx_seq_one_letter_code
_entity_poly.pdbx_strand_id
1 'polypeptide(L)'
;MKNKTREKRAPAKPLQSGQVWQMEDSSLRVGLVGKTLVHYKHFNNQVKRSPVSLSSKDALQRFLLENDAVLIQEGEAPRPLP
;
A
#
# COMPACT_ATOMS: atom_id res chain seq x y z
N MET A 1 19.18 -19.13 3.97
CA MET A 1 19.44 -17.67 3.91
C MET A 1 18.29 -17.04 3.14
N LYS A 2 17.70 -15.95 3.66
CA LYS A 2 16.40 -15.39 3.27
C LYS A 2 16.40 -14.95 1.79
N ASN A 3 15.61 -15.62 0.95
CA ASN A 3 15.45 -15.30 -0.46
C ASN A 3 14.74 -13.94 -0.60
N LYS A 4 15.52 -12.88 -0.89
CA LYS A 4 14.99 -11.59 -1.36
C LYS A 4 14.37 -11.80 -2.74
N THR A 5 13.12 -12.25 -2.76
CA THR A 5 12.32 -12.33 -3.97
C THR A 5 12.18 -10.90 -4.49
N ARG A 6 12.69 -10.70 -5.69
CA ARG A 6 12.63 -9.45 -6.46
C ARG A 6 11.15 -9.06 -6.59
N GLU A 7 10.70 -8.12 -5.77
CA GLU A 7 9.34 -7.53 -5.78
C GLU A 7 9.19 -6.70 -7.06
N LYS A 8 9.09 -7.41 -8.17
CA LYS A 8 8.90 -6.85 -9.50
C LYS A 8 7.47 -6.35 -9.59
N ARG A 9 7.36 -5.02 -9.66
CA ARG A 9 6.30 -4.23 -10.30
C ARG A 9 4.88 -4.55 -9.81
N ALA A 10 4.26 -3.58 -9.14
CA ALA A 10 2.87 -3.58 -8.72
C ALA A 10 2.00 -4.47 -9.63
N PRO A 11 1.74 -5.74 -9.27
CA PRO A 11 0.80 -6.52 -10.03
C PRO A 11 -0.56 -5.90 -9.75
N ALA A 12 -1.52 -6.13 -10.63
CA ALA A 12 -2.93 -5.85 -10.45
C ALA A 12 -3.57 -6.59 -9.25
N LYS A 13 -2.88 -6.66 -8.11
CA LYS A 13 -3.39 -7.20 -6.86
C LYS A 13 -4.42 -6.21 -6.32
N PRO A 14 -5.59 -6.69 -5.90
CA PRO A 14 -6.57 -5.83 -5.27
C PRO A 14 -5.94 -5.21 -4.02
N LEU A 15 -6.19 -3.92 -3.82
CA LEU A 15 -5.79 -3.24 -2.60
C LEU A 15 -6.46 -3.94 -1.40
N GLN A 16 -5.68 -4.26 -0.37
CA GLN A 16 -6.11 -4.92 0.85
C GLN A 16 -5.73 -4.09 2.07
N SER A 17 -6.58 -4.13 3.09
CA SER A 17 -6.28 -3.55 4.40
C SER A 17 -4.99 -4.13 4.98
N GLY A 18 -4.12 -3.28 5.49
CA GLY A 18 -2.84 -3.68 6.05
C GLY A 18 -1.68 -3.71 5.05
N GLN A 19 -1.92 -3.47 3.76
CA GLN A 19 -0.83 -3.32 2.78
C GLN A 19 0.01 -2.07 3.06
N VAL A 20 1.32 -2.17 2.82
CA VAL A 20 2.24 -1.02 2.87
C VAL A 20 3.00 -0.93 1.55
N TRP A 21 2.92 0.24 0.95
CA TRP A 21 3.58 0.62 -0.28
C TRP A 21 4.68 1.63 0.05
N GLN A 22 5.86 1.45 -0.52
CA GLN A 22 7.00 2.33 -0.39
C GLN A 22 7.25 3.02 -1.73
N MET A 23 7.29 4.34 -1.70
CA MET A 23 7.76 5.21 -2.78
C MET A 23 9.13 5.77 -2.40
N GLU A 24 9.76 6.50 -3.32
CA GLU A 24 11.14 7.01 -3.19
C GLU A 24 11.36 7.78 -1.86
N ASP A 25 10.53 8.79 -1.58
CA ASP A 25 10.64 9.62 -0.36
C ASP A 25 9.48 9.45 0.63
N SER A 26 8.55 8.55 0.35
CA SER A 26 7.34 8.40 1.18
C SER A 26 6.83 6.98 1.21
N SER A 27 6.06 6.63 2.25
CA SER A 27 5.39 5.35 2.37
C SER A 27 3.89 5.55 2.53
N LEU A 28 3.12 4.60 2.03
CA LEU A 28 1.67 4.60 2.03
C LEU A 28 1.18 3.33 2.70
N ARG A 29 0.48 3.48 3.81
CA ARG A 29 -0.14 2.36 4.52
C ARG A 29 -1.63 2.33 4.24
N VAL A 30 -2.09 1.26 3.62
CA VAL A 30 -3.51 0.99 3.42
C VAL A 30 -4.10 0.56 4.75
N GLY A 31 -5.03 1.35 5.27
CA GLY A 31 -5.73 1.05 6.52
C GLY A 31 -6.97 0.20 6.26
N LEU A 32 -7.93 0.74 5.52
CA LEU A 32 -9.22 0.11 5.27
C LEU A 32 -9.55 0.18 3.78
N VAL A 33 -9.95 -0.94 3.20
CA VAL A 33 -10.40 -1.01 1.81
C VAL A 33 -11.89 -1.31 1.80
N GLY A 34 -12.69 -0.36 1.33
CA GLY A 34 -14.12 -0.53 1.09
C GLY A 34 -14.42 -1.11 -0.29
N LYS A 35 -15.68 -1.01 -0.73
CA LYS A 35 -16.09 -1.45 -2.08
C LYS A 35 -15.40 -0.66 -3.20
N THR A 36 -15.41 0.67 -3.07
CA THR A 36 -14.87 1.58 -4.10
C THR A 36 -13.75 2.47 -3.54
N LEU A 37 -13.79 2.76 -2.25
CA LEU A 37 -12.91 3.69 -1.57
C LEU A 37 -11.88 2.98 -0.71
N VAL A 38 -10.73 3.61 -0.54
CA VAL A 38 -9.59 3.13 0.24
C VAL A 38 -9.15 4.23 1.18
N HIS A 39 -9.15 3.92 2.47
CA HIS A 39 -8.49 4.71 3.49
C HIS A 39 -7.02 4.30 3.59
N TYR A 40 -6.13 5.27 3.43
CA TYR A 40 -4.71 5.08 3.59
C TYR A 40 -4.08 6.23 4.35
N LYS A 41 -2.89 6.00 4.88
CA LYS A 41 -2.04 7.02 5.51
C LYS A 41 -0.81 7.21 4.65
N HIS A 42 -0.54 8.45 4.26
CA HIS A 42 0.65 8.82 3.50
C HIS A 42 1.71 9.41 4.42
N PHE A 43 2.76 8.66 4.64
CA PHE A 43 3.94 9.01 5.43
C PHE A 43 5.00 9.59 4.52
N ASN A 44 5.01 10.91 4.41
CA ASN A 44 6.14 11.60 3.84
C ASN A 44 7.20 11.80 4.94
N ASN A 45 8.47 11.57 4.64
CA ASN A 45 9.58 11.60 5.60
C ASN A 45 9.72 12.97 6.32
N GLN A 46 9.10 14.01 5.78
CA GLN A 46 9.12 15.37 6.32
C GLN A 46 8.04 15.66 7.36
N VAL A 47 7.02 14.79 7.53
CA VAL A 47 5.82 15.13 8.32
C VAL A 47 5.61 14.15 9.49
N LYS A 48 5.71 14.67 10.73
CA LYS A 48 5.52 13.89 11.98
C LYS A 48 4.13 13.24 12.12
N ARG A 49 3.10 13.80 11.46
CA ARG A 49 1.76 13.20 11.38
C ARG A 49 1.32 13.11 9.94
N SER A 50 1.16 11.88 9.47
CA SER A 50 0.51 11.62 8.20
C SER A 50 -0.98 11.90 8.25
N PRO A 51 -1.51 12.75 7.36
CA PRO A 51 -2.94 12.84 7.19
C PRO A 51 -3.48 11.46 6.73
N VAL A 52 -4.69 11.15 7.21
CA VAL A 52 -5.46 10.03 6.68
C VAL A 52 -6.12 10.53 5.40
N SER A 53 -5.80 9.86 4.29
CA SER A 53 -6.36 10.16 2.98
C SER A 53 -7.37 9.09 2.59
N LEU A 54 -8.40 9.53 1.88
CA LEU A 54 -9.42 8.68 1.31
C LEU A 54 -9.41 8.86 -0.20
N SER A 55 -9.26 7.78 -0.95
CA SER A 55 -9.31 7.83 -2.41
C SER A 55 -9.98 6.60 -2.99
N SER A 56 -10.48 6.73 -4.21
CA SER A 56 -10.98 5.60 -4.96
C SER A 56 -9.87 4.59 -5.23
N LYS A 57 -10.22 3.29 -5.31
CA LYS A 57 -9.27 2.22 -5.65
C LYS A 57 -8.51 2.52 -6.94
N ASP A 58 -9.23 2.96 -7.97
CA ASP A 58 -8.66 3.36 -9.26
C ASP A 58 -7.66 4.51 -9.12
N ALA A 59 -8.03 5.56 -8.38
CA ALA A 59 -7.17 6.71 -8.17
C ALA A 59 -5.91 6.33 -7.39
N LEU A 60 -6.03 5.50 -6.36
CA LEU A 60 -4.89 5.01 -5.59
C LEU A 60 -3.99 4.11 -6.44
N GLN A 61 -4.56 3.22 -7.26
CA GLN A 61 -3.78 2.35 -8.15
C GLN A 61 -2.98 3.17 -9.18
N ARG A 62 -3.60 4.20 -9.77
CA ARG A 62 -2.91 5.13 -10.68
C ARG A 62 -1.82 5.89 -9.96
N PHE A 63 -2.11 6.43 -8.79
CA PHE A 63 -1.12 7.14 -7.97
C PHE A 63 0.09 6.27 -7.63
N LEU A 64 -0.12 5.02 -7.23
CA LEU A 64 0.96 4.07 -6.95
C LEU A 64 1.80 3.78 -8.21
N LEU A 65 1.16 3.66 -9.37
CA LEU A 65 1.86 3.44 -10.64
C LEU A 65 2.67 4.67 -11.07
N GLU A 66 2.10 5.87 -10.95
CA GLU A 66 2.76 7.14 -11.30
C GLU A 66 3.94 7.48 -10.38
N ASN A 67 3.94 6.97 -9.15
CA ASN A 67 4.99 7.20 -8.16
C ASN A 67 5.93 6.01 -7.99
N ASP A 68 5.94 5.06 -8.94
CA ASP A 68 6.77 3.85 -8.92
C ASP A 68 6.73 3.10 -7.57
N ALA A 69 5.55 3.08 -6.93
CA ALA A 69 5.38 2.55 -5.60
C ALA A 69 5.61 1.03 -5.60
N VAL A 70 6.44 0.57 -4.67
CA VAL A 70 6.76 -0.84 -4.46
C VAL A 70 5.97 -1.35 -3.26
N LEU A 71 5.23 -2.44 -3.42
CA LEU A 71 4.60 -3.13 -2.31
C LEU A 71 5.70 -3.77 -1.47
N ILE A 72 5.81 -3.39 -0.20
CA ILE A 72 6.82 -3.94 0.74
C ILE A 72 6.19 -4.81 1.83
N GLN A 73 4.89 -4.68 2.03
CA GLN A 73 4.12 -5.53 2.95
C GLN A 73 2.79 -5.86 2.30
N GLU A 74 2.61 -7.13 1.97
CA GLU A 74 1.32 -7.66 1.57
C GLU A 74 0.39 -7.65 2.79
N GLY A 75 -0.84 -7.16 2.61
CA GLY A 75 -1.82 -7.11 3.70
C GLY A 75 -2.05 -8.51 4.24
N GLU A 76 -2.31 -8.62 5.54
CA GLU A 76 -2.50 -9.92 6.18
C GLU A 76 -3.70 -10.62 5.51
N ALA A 77 -3.42 -11.66 4.72
CA ALA A 77 -4.42 -12.66 4.39
C ALA A 77 -4.88 -13.27 5.74
N PRO A 78 -6.18 -13.50 5.95
CA PRO A 78 -6.66 -14.10 7.19
C PRO A 78 -5.89 -15.41 7.37
N ARG A 79 -5.02 -15.46 8.40
CA ARG A 79 -4.31 -16.68 8.75
C ARG A 79 -5.38 -17.73 9.01
N PRO A 80 -5.41 -18.87 8.30
CA PRO A 80 -6.21 -19.98 8.76
C PRO A 80 -5.65 -20.36 10.14
N LEU A 81 -6.48 -20.20 11.16
CA LEU A 81 -6.15 -20.67 12.50
C LEU A 81 -5.96 -22.20 12.41
N PRO A 82 -4.93 -22.74 13.09
CA PRO A 82 -4.66 -24.18 13.10
C PRO A 82 -5.82 -24.96 13.73
#